data_AF-A0A8J3AFK5-F1
#
_entry.id   AF-A0A8J3AFK5-F1
#
_cell.length_a   1.000
_cell.length_b   1.000
_cell.length_c   1.000
_cell.angle_alpha   90.00
_cell.angle_beta   90.00
_cell.angle_gamma   90.00
#
_symmetry.space_group_name_H-M   'P 1'
#
loop_
_entity.id
_entity.type
_entity.pdbx_description
1 polymer ?
#
loop_
_entity_poly.entity_id
_entity_poly.type
_entity_poly.pdbx_seq_one_letter_code
_entity_poly.pdbx_strand_id
1 'polypeptide(L)'
;MNLNSQIKNIVEGMSELSKNDIQAINELLVHDEWGVALEHLCASLIEDNINISNEQFIEIRNIGEKMKMESSLWEELNYFIR
;
A
#
# COMPACT_ATOMS: atom_id res chain seq x y z
N MET A 1 5.42 -2.80 -16.76
CA MET A 1 5.67 -2.39 -15.36
C MET A 1 5.20 -3.52 -14.46
N ASN A 2 6.01 -3.91 -13.47
CA ASN A 2 5.66 -4.99 -12.54
C ASN A 2 5.02 -4.38 -11.28
N LEU A 3 3.71 -4.59 -11.08
CA LEU A 3 2.95 -4.03 -9.96
C LEU A 3 3.49 -4.50 -8.60
N ASN A 4 3.95 -5.75 -8.52
CA ASN A 4 4.60 -6.31 -7.33
C ASN A 4 5.79 -5.44 -6.90
N SER A 5 6.67 -5.10 -7.84
CA SER A 5 7.83 -4.24 -7.55
C SER A 5 7.43 -2.84 -7.09
N GLN A 6 6.26 -2.32 -7.50
CA GLN A 6 5.80 -1.00 -7.05
C GLN A 6 5.36 -1.05 -5.59
N ILE A 7 4.51 -2.02 -5.22
CA ILE A 7 4.07 -2.20 -3.83
C ILE A 7 5.29 -2.44 -2.93
N LYS A 8 6.20 -3.32 -3.36
CA LYS A 8 7.43 -3.60 -2.61
C LYS A 8 8.26 -2.33 -2.36
N ASN A 9 8.47 -1.51 -3.39
CA ASN A 9 9.25 -0.27 -3.26
C ASN A 9 8.59 0.74 -2.31
N ILE A 10 7.26 0.84 -2.33
CA ILE A 10 6.52 1.70 -1.39
C ILE A 10 6.78 1.24 0.05
N VAL A 11 6.58 -0.05 0.32
CA VAL A 11 6.71 -0.64 1.65
C VAL A 11 8.14 -0.53 2.19
N GLU A 12 9.15 -0.84 1.36
CA GLU A 12 10.56 -0.72 1.74
C GLU A 12 10.99 0.74 1.97
N GLY A 13 10.27 1.70 1.37
CA GLY A 13 10.51 3.14 1.54
C GLY A 13 9.82 3.76 2.75
N MET A 14 8.92 3.04 3.43
CA MET A 14 8.16 3.54 4.57
C MET A 14 8.77 3.06 5.89
N SER A 15 9.48 3.95 6.59
CA SER A 15 10.12 3.62 7.87
C SER A 15 9.15 3.47 9.05
N GLU A 16 7.96 4.01 8.89
CA GLU A 16 6.88 4.07 9.87
C GLU A 16 6.06 2.77 9.94
N LEU A 17 6.08 1.96 8.87
CA LEU A 17 5.43 0.65 8.87
C LEU A 17 6.14 -0.30 9.83
N SER A 18 5.36 -1.10 10.55
CA SER A 18 5.94 -2.11 11.42
C SER A 18 6.64 -3.21 10.60
N LYS A 19 7.66 -3.83 11.19
CA LYS A 19 8.33 -4.98 10.55
C LYS A 19 7.38 -6.14 10.25
N ASN A 20 6.32 -6.29 11.06
CA ASN A 20 5.35 -7.35 10.88
C ASN A 20 4.48 -7.07 9.64
N ASP A 21 4.03 -5.83 9.44
CA ASP A 21 3.25 -5.45 8.25
C ASP A 21 4.11 -5.56 6.99
N ILE A 22 5.36 -5.07 7.05
CA ILE A 22 6.32 -5.22 5.96
C ILE A 22 6.51 -6.70 5.60
N GLN A 23 6.66 -7.59 6.59
CA GLN A 23 6.80 -9.02 6.35
C GLN A 23 5.52 -9.61 5.74
N ALA A 24 4.34 -9.31 6.30
CA ALA A 24 3.06 -9.82 5.82
C ALA A 24 2.80 -9.40 4.37
N ILE A 25 3.02 -8.13 4.03
CA ILE A 25 2.86 -7.63 2.66
C ILE A 25 3.83 -8.34 1.72
N ASN A 26 5.10 -8.51 2.12
CA ASN A 26 6.08 -9.22 1.30
C ASN A 26 5.71 -10.70 1.07
N GLU A 27 5.14 -11.38 2.07
CA GLU A 27 4.65 -12.76 1.92
C GLU A 27 3.50 -12.83 0.91
N LEU A 28 2.53 -11.91 0.98
CA LEU A 28 1.45 -11.80 0.00
C LEU A 28 1.97 -11.56 -1.43
N LEU A 29 2.98 -10.69 -1.57
CA LEU A 29 3.61 -10.41 -2.86
C LEU A 29 4.35 -11.63 -3.44
N VAL A 30 4.92 -12.50 -2.60
CA VAL A 30 5.58 -13.75 -3.02
C VAL A 30 4.54 -14.78 -3.53
N HIS A 31 3.32 -14.73 -3.00
CA HIS A 31 2.23 -15.62 -3.40
C HIS A 31 1.37 -15.10 -4.56
N ASP A 32 1.81 -14.03 -5.23
CA ASP A 32 1.06 -13.33 -6.29
C ASP A 32 -0.30 -12.76 -5.85
N GLU A 33 -0.50 -12.58 -4.54
CA GLU A 33 -1.71 -12.03 -3.93
C GLU A 33 -1.66 -10.49 -3.88
N TRP A 34 -1.37 -9.86 -5.02
CA TRP A 34 -1.02 -8.44 -5.05
C TRP A 34 -2.14 -7.50 -4.62
N GLY A 35 -3.40 -7.86 -4.88
CA GLY A 35 -4.55 -7.09 -4.42
C GLY A 35 -4.67 -7.10 -2.90
N VAL A 36 -4.48 -8.28 -2.29
CA VAL A 36 -4.48 -8.44 -0.82
C VAL A 36 -3.29 -7.71 -0.22
N ALA A 37 -2.13 -7.73 -0.88
CA ALA A 37 -0.95 -6.98 -0.47
C ALA A 37 -1.21 -5.46 -0.41
N LEU A 38 -1.90 -4.92 -1.42
CA LEU A 38 -2.27 -3.49 -1.45
C LEU A 38 -3.33 -3.16 -0.39
N GLU A 39 -4.34 -4.02 -0.22
CA GLU A 39 -5.37 -3.87 0.82
C GLU A 39 -4.74 -3.85 2.21
N HIS A 40 -3.81 -4.78 2.49
CA HIS A 40 -3.11 -4.84 3.75
C HIS A 40 -2.26 -3.57 3.99
N LEU A 41 -1.55 -3.09 2.96
CA LEU A 41 -0.81 -1.82 3.04
C LEU A 41 -1.73 -0.66 3.43
N CYS A 42 -2.86 -0.49 2.74
CA CYS A 42 -3.81 0.57 3.05
C CYS A 42 -4.35 0.46 4.47
N ALA A 43 -4.72 -0.76 4.90
CA ALA A 43 -5.21 -1.03 6.25
C ALA A 43 -4.16 -0.66 7.31
N SER A 44 -2.91 -1.11 7.17
CA SER A 44 -1.83 -0.77 8.11
C SER A 44 -1.62 0.75 8.21
N LEU A 45 -1.64 1.47 7.08
CA LEU A 45 -1.51 2.94 7.09
C LEU A 45 -2.64 3.64 7.86
N ILE A 46 -3.88 3.17 7.71
CA ILE A 46 -5.06 3.73 8.37
C ILE A 46 -5.05 3.39 9.87
N GLU A 47 -4.85 2.11 10.22
CA GLU A 47 -4.90 1.62 11.60
C GLU A 47 -3.82 2.28 12.46
N ASP A 48 -2.60 2.41 11.93
CA ASP A 48 -1.47 3.01 12.63
C ASP A 48 -1.41 4.54 12.50
N ASN A 49 -2.36 5.16 11.80
CA ASN A 49 -2.42 6.60 11.52
C ASN A 49 -1.11 7.13 10.90
N ILE A 50 -0.54 6.38 9.96
CA ILE A 50 0.71 6.72 9.28
C ILE A 50 0.42 7.79 8.24
N ASN A 51 1.09 8.93 8.36
CA ASN A 51 0.99 9.98 7.35
C ASN A 51 1.76 9.56 6.09
N ILE A 52 1.20 9.87 4.92
CA ILE A 52 1.81 9.60 3.63
C ILE A 52 1.97 10.90 2.85
N SER A 53 2.92 10.94 1.92
CA SER A 53 3.04 12.04 0.98
C SER A 53 1.98 11.95 -0.12
N ASN A 54 1.72 13.07 -0.79
CA ASN A 54 0.84 13.08 -1.95
C ASN A 54 1.34 12.16 -3.09
N GLU A 55 2.67 12.05 -3.26
CA GLU A 55 3.26 11.11 -4.22
C GLU A 55 2.98 9.65 -3.87
N GLN A 56 3.11 9.28 -2.59
CA GLN A 56 2.81 7.93 -2.12
C GLN A 56 1.32 7.60 -2.33
N PHE A 57 0.42 8.54 -2.01
CA PHE A 57 -1.01 8.37 -2.27
C PHE A 57 -1.30 8.16 -3.75
N ILE A 58 -0.72 8.98 -4.63
CA ILE A 58 -0.87 8.85 -6.08
C ILE A 58 -0.35 7.49 -6.55
N GLU A 59 0.77 6.99 -6.01
CA GLU A 59 1.32 5.69 -6.37
C GLU A 59 0.38 4.54 -5.96
N ILE A 60 -0.09 4.54 -4.71
CA ILE A 60 -1.05 3.56 -4.18
C ILE A 60 -2.32 3.53 -5.05
N ARG A 61 -2.91 4.71 -5.31
CA ARG A 61 -4.08 4.85 -6.17
C ARG A 61 -3.83 4.27 -7.57
N ASN A 62 -2.71 4.62 -8.19
CA ASN A 62 -2.37 4.15 -9.54
C ASN A 62 -2.22 2.62 -9.61
N ILE A 63 -1.70 1.99 -8.55
CA ILE A 63 -1.58 0.54 -8.45
C ILE A 63 -2.98 -0.08 -8.35
N GLY A 64 -3.82 0.44 -7.45
CA GLY A 64 -5.19 -0.05 -7.25
C GLY A 64 -6.06 0.08 -8.50
N GLU A 65 -6.01 1.23 -9.19
CA GLU A 65 -6.72 1.44 -10.45
C GLU A 65 -6.26 0.45 -11.54
N LYS A 66 -4.96 0.15 -11.66
CA LYS A 66 -4.44 -0.84 -12.61
C LYS A 66 -4.90 -2.26 -12.29
N MET A 67 -5.08 -2.57 -11.01
CA MET A 67 -5.64 -3.85 -10.55
C MET A 67 -7.17 -3.91 -10.65
N LYS A 68 -7.83 -2.80 -11.01
CA LYS A 68 -9.30 -2.66 -11.03
C LYS A 68 -9.94 -2.93 -9.66
N MET A 69 -9.26 -2.50 -8.61
CA MET A 69 -9.77 -2.59 -7.24
C MET A 69 -10.73 -1.44 -6.94
N GLU A 70 -11.56 -1.61 -5.92
CA GLU A 70 -12.50 -0.58 -5.45
C GLU A 70 -11.74 0.59 -4.83
N SER A 71 -12.11 1.83 -5.21
CA SER A 71 -11.40 3.02 -4.76
C SER A 71 -11.51 3.27 -3.25
N SER A 72 -12.56 2.73 -2.60
CA SER A 72 -12.74 2.80 -1.15
C SER A 72 -11.55 2.25 -0.37
N LEU A 73 -10.72 1.38 -0.96
CA LEU A 73 -9.52 0.84 -0.33
C LEU A 73 -8.43 1.88 -0.03
N TRP A 74 -8.33 2.94 -0.85
CA TRP A 74 -7.32 3.98 -0.66
C TRP A 74 -7.92 5.37 -0.48
N GLU A 75 -9.21 5.59 -0.78
CA GLU A 75 -9.83 6.91 -0.65
C GLU A 75 -9.73 7.48 0.78
N GLU A 76 -9.80 6.62 1.80
CA GLU A 76 -9.63 7.02 3.21
C GLU A 76 -8.22 7.55 3.51
N LEU A 77 -7.20 7.14 2.73
CA LEU A 77 -5.83 7.65 2.89
C LEU A 77 -5.71 9.15 2.60
N ASN A 78 -6.69 9.77 1.93
CA ASN A 78 -6.70 11.23 1.73
C ASN A 78 -6.65 12.01 3.06
N TYR A 79 -7.16 11.44 4.15
CA TYR A 79 -7.13 12.07 5.47
C TYR A 79 -5.75 12.03 6.14
N PHE A 80 -4.81 11.26 5.57
CA PHE A 80 -3.45 11.04 6.09
C PHE A 80 -2.37 11.65 5.19
N ILE A 81 -2.75 12.40 4.15
CA ILE A 81 -1.79 13.09 3.27
C ILE A 81 -1.19 14.29 4.01
N ARG A 82 0.14 14.39 4.04
CA ARG A 82 0.89 15.49 4.69
C ARG A 82 1.90 16.17 3.79
#